data_AF-A0A838Q9V0-F1
#
_entry.id   AF-A0A838Q9V0-F1
#
_cell.length_a   1.000
_cell.length_b   1.000
_cell.length_c   1.000
_cell.angle_alpha   90.00
_cell.angle_beta   90.00
_cell.angle_gamma   90.00
#
_symmetry.space_group_name_H-M   'P 1'
#
loop_
_entity.id
_entity.type
_entity.pdbx_description
1 polymer ?
#
loop_
_entity_poly.entity_id
_entity_poly.type
_entity_poly.pdbx_seq_one_letter_code
_entity_poly.pdbx_strand_id
1 'polypeptide(L)' 'APSVTLTTEQKEQIGEIDSSYRAKIAEKELFLKDQIRNARGGGSVDEAESLEKQLAIEVRRLQEDCEEKKEKLRQSFAS' A
#
# COMPACT_ATOMS: atom_id res chain seq x y z
N ALA A 1 -8.45 7.99 28.99
CA ALA A 1 -8.60 8.98 27.90
C ALA A 1 -9.99 8.79 27.30
N PRO A 2 -10.71 9.86 26.89
CA PRO A 2 -11.98 9.68 26.21
C PRO A 2 -11.73 8.90 24.91
N SER A 3 -12.53 7.87 24.63
CA SER A 3 -12.49 7.21 23.32
C SER A 3 -13.13 8.15 22.31
N VAL A 4 -12.33 8.75 21.44
CA VAL A 4 -12.86 9.53 20.31
C VAL A 4 -13.68 8.57 19.44
N THR A 5 -14.99 8.77 19.44
CA THR A 5 -15.89 7.99 18.59
C THR A 5 -15.97 8.69 17.24
N LEU A 6 -15.44 8.03 16.20
CA LEU A 6 -15.50 8.57 14.85
C LEU A 6 -16.94 8.54 14.30
N THR A 7 -17.33 9.61 13.62
CA THR A 7 -18.60 9.66 12.86
C THR A 7 -18.57 8.69 11.68
N THR A 8 -19.71 8.46 11.06
CA THR A 8 -19.80 7.63 9.84
C THR A 8 -18.94 8.23 8.73
N GLU A 9 -19.04 9.54 8.51
CA GLU A 9 -18.31 10.28 7.47
C GLU A 9 -16.79 10.21 7.71
N GLN A 10 -16.34 10.33 8.97
CA GLN A 10 -14.93 10.20 9.32
C GLN A 10 -14.39 8.79 9.05
N LYS A 11 -15.20 7.75 9.31
CA LYS A 11 -14.85 6.36 8.99
C LYS A 11 -14.80 6.13 7.48
N GLU A 12 -15.74 6.71 6.73
CA GLU A 12 -15.75 6.64 5.26
C GLU A 12 -14.48 7.27 4.67
N GLN A 13 -14.09 8.46 5.12
CA GLN A 13 -12.85 9.12 4.65
C GLN A 13 -11.59 8.27 4.93
N ILE A 14 -11.51 7.62 6.09
CA ILE A 14 -10.41 6.67 6.39
C ILE A 14 -10.49 5.47 5.45
N GLY A 15 -11.69 4.93 5.20
CA GLY A 15 -11.93 3.81 4.30
C GLY A 15 -11.56 4.11 2.85
N GLU A 16 -11.77 5.34 2.38
CA GLU A 16 -11.35 5.80 1.06
C GLU A 16 -9.82 5.77 0.90
N ILE A 17 -9.08 6.21 1.92
CA ILE A 17 -7.61 6.09 1.94
C ILE A 17 -7.20 4.62 1.82
N ASP A 18 -7.80 3.76 2.64
CA ASP A 18 -7.48 2.32 2.65
C ASP A 18 -7.74 1.67 1.29
N SER A 19 -8.91 1.93 0.70
CA SER A 19 -9.30 1.43 -0.62
C SER A 19 -8.38 1.94 -1.73
N SER A 20 -8.01 3.22 -1.70
CA SER A 20 -7.07 3.83 -2.66
C SER A 20 -5.70 3.16 -2.60
N TYR A 21 -5.16 2.92 -1.40
CA TYR A 21 -3.85 2.28 -1.24
C TYR A 21 -3.89 0.79 -1.57
N ARG A 22 -4.98 0.09 -1.26
CA ARG A 22 -5.18 -1.30 -1.70
C ARG A 22 -5.17 -1.42 -3.22
N ALA A 23 -5.81 -0.50 -3.94
CA ALA A 23 -5.77 -0.47 -5.40
C ALA A 23 -4.35 -0.24 -5.92
N LYS A 24 -3.60 0.73 -5.36
CA LYS A 24 -2.21 1.01 -5.75
C LYS A 24 -1.28 -0.18 -5.51
N ILE A 25 -1.44 -0.87 -4.38
CA ILE A 25 -0.67 -2.08 -4.06
C ILE A 25 -1.00 -3.18 -5.08
N ALA A 26 -2.28 -3.43 -5.37
CA ALA A 26 -2.69 -4.44 -6.33
C ALA A 26 -2.14 -4.18 -7.74
N GLU A 27 -2.17 -2.93 -8.20
CA GLU A 27 -1.58 -2.51 -9.48
C GLU A 27 -0.06 -2.76 -9.50
N LYS A 28 0.64 -2.34 -8.44
CA LYS A 28 2.09 -2.54 -8.32
C LYS A 28 2.47 -4.02 -8.30
N GLU A 29 1.74 -4.82 -7.54
CA GLU A 29 1.92 -6.26 -7.48
C GLU A 29 1.68 -6.91 -8.83
N LEU A 30 0.60 -6.56 -9.53
CA LEU A 30 0.29 -7.13 -10.84
C LEU A 30 1.43 -6.86 -11.83
N PHE A 31 1.89 -5.61 -11.88
CA PHE A 31 2.97 -5.19 -12.76
C PHE A 31 4.29 -5.92 -12.48
N LEU A 32 4.77 -5.90 -11.23
CA LEU A 32 6.06 -6.50 -10.90
C LEU A 32 6.01 -8.03 -10.94
N LYS A 33 4.89 -8.67 -10.58
CA LYS A 33 4.73 -10.13 -10.71
C LYS A 33 4.77 -10.58 -12.16
N ASP A 34 4.27 -9.77 -13.10
CA ASP A 34 4.41 -10.05 -14.53
C ASP A 34 5.88 -9.96 -14.99
N GLN A 35 6.59 -8.90 -14.59
CA GLN A 35 8.02 -8.75 -14.88
C GLN A 35 8.87 -9.89 -14.30
N ILE A 36 8.62 -10.28 -13.04
CA ILE A 36 9.30 -11.41 -12.40
C ILE A 36 9.06 -12.71 -13.19
N ARG A 37 7.82 -12.94 -13.64
CA ARG A 37 7.48 -14.11 -14.46
C ARG A 37 8.25 -14.10 -15.78
N ASN A 38 8.34 -12.94 -16.43
CA ASN A 38 9.07 -12.78 -17.69
C ASN A 38 10.58 -13.01 -17.49
N ALA A 39 11.18 -12.42 -16.45
CA ALA A 39 12.60 -12.61 -16.12
C ALA A 39 12.93 -14.09 -15.85
N ARG A 40 12.09 -14.77 -15.04
CA ARG A 40 12.21 -16.22 -14.78
C ARG A 40 12.06 -17.05 -16.05
N GLY A 41 11.09 -16.71 -16.91
CA GLY A 41 10.88 -17.38 -18.20
C GLY A 41 12.03 -17.19 -19.19
N GLY A 42 12.75 -16.06 -19.09
CA GLY A 42 13.97 -15.78 -19.85
C GLY A 42 15.25 -16.34 -19.23
N GLY A 43 15.18 -16.99 -18.05
CA GLY A 43 16.36 -17.53 -17.35
C GLY A 43 17.19 -16.49 -16.59
N SER A 44 16.70 -15.25 -16.46
CA SER A 44 17.37 -14.15 -15.75
C SER A 44 17.06 -14.21 -14.25
N VAL A 45 17.81 -15.05 -13.52
CA VAL A 45 17.59 -15.29 -12.07
C VAL A 45 17.88 -14.03 -11.26
N ASP A 46 19.01 -13.36 -11.52
CA ASP A 46 19.42 -12.15 -10.78
C ASP A 46 18.41 -11.01 -10.93
N GLU A 47 17.84 -10.85 -12.13
CA GLU A 47 16.80 -9.86 -12.40
C GLU A 47 15.50 -10.19 -11.65
N ALA A 48 15.08 -11.46 -11.67
CA ALA A 48 13.91 -11.90 -10.93
C ALA A 48 14.06 -11.63 -9.42
N GLU A 49 15.22 -11.94 -8.83
CA GLU A 49 15.50 -11.66 -7.42
C GLU A 49 15.51 -10.16 -7.10
N SER A 50 16.07 -9.35 -8.00
CA SER A 50 16.06 -7.89 -7.87
C SER A 50 14.63 -7.34 -7.88
N LEU A 51 13.80 -7.80 -8.82
CA LEU A 51 12.39 -7.41 -8.91
C LEU A 51 11.56 -7.87 -7.71
N GLU A 52 11.86 -9.03 -7.13
CA GLU A 52 11.22 -9.50 -5.89
C GLU A 52 11.54 -8.60 -4.69
N LYS A 53 12.81 -8.21 -4.53
CA LYS A 53 13.25 -7.26 -3.50
C LYS A 53 12.57 -5.90 -3.71
N GLN A 54 12.51 -5.43 -4.95
CA GLN A 54 11.82 -4.19 -5.30
C GLN A 54 10.34 -4.27 -4.94
N LEU A 55 9.65 -5.35 -5.29
CA LEU A 55 8.24 -5.55 -4.96
C LEU A 55 8.00 -5.47 -3.45
N ALA A 56 8.83 -6.14 -2.65
CA ALA A 56 8.69 -6.13 -1.20
C ALA A 56 8.88 -4.70 -0.61
N ILE A 57 9.86 -3.95 -1.11
CA ILE A 57 10.12 -2.56 -0.68
C ILE A 57 8.95 -1.65 -1.04
N GLU A 58 8.45 -1.73 -2.28
CA GLU A 58 7.36 -0.87 -2.76
C GLU A 58 6.04 -1.15 -2.04
N VAL A 59 5.69 -2.42 -1.82
CA VAL A 59 4.47 -2.79 -1.07
C VAL A 59 4.56 -2.28 0.36
N ARG A 60 5.70 -2.48 1.02
CA ARG A 60 5.92 -1.99 2.38
C ARG A 60 5.79 -0.47 2.46
N ARG A 61 6.43 0.25 1.54
CA ARG A 61 6.35 1.72 1.49
C ARG A 61 4.90 2.20 1.31
N LEU A 62 4.14 1.58 0.42
CA LEU A 62 2.73 1.93 0.21
C LEU A 62 1.87 1.66 1.46
N GLN A 63 2.16 0.61 2.22
CA GLN A 63 1.49 0.33 3.49
C GLN A 63 1.84 1.39 4.55
N GLU A 64 3.11 1.74 4.68
CA GLU A 64 3.58 2.79 5.59
C GLU A 64 2.94 4.15 5.25
N ASP A 65 2.94 4.54 3.97
CA ASP A 65 2.28 5.76 3.48
C ASP A 65 0.76 5.75 3.73
N CYS A 66 0.10 4.60 3.62
CA CYS A 66 -1.32 4.43 3.90
C CYS A 66 -1.61 4.72 5.38
N GLU A 67 -0.85 4.09 6.28
CA GLU A 67 -1.00 4.28 7.72
C GLU A 67 -0.68 5.72 8.14
N GLU A 68 0.38 6.33 7.60
CA GLU A 68 0.73 7.72 7.88
C GLU A 68 -0.41 8.67 7.46
N LYS A 69 -1.02 8.45 6.29
CA LYS A 69 -2.15 9.28 5.84
C LYS A 69 -3.40 9.07 6.67
N LYS A 70 -3.73 7.83 7.01
CA LYS A 70 -4.86 7.54 7.91
C LYS A 70 -4.65 8.20 9.27
N GLU A 71 -3.43 8.19 9.79
CA GLU A 71 -3.10 8.82 11.07
C GLU A 71 -3.19 10.34 11.02
N LYS A 72 -2.62 10.99 9.99
CA LYS A 72 -2.77 12.44 9.79
C LYS A 72 -4.24 12.86 9.69
N LEU A 73 -5.05 12.06 8.98
CA LEU A 73 -6.49 12.31 8.87
C LEU A 73 -7.18 12.18 10.25
N ARG A 74 -6.87 11.14 11.02
CA ARG A 74 -7.41 10.98 12.39
C ARG A 74 -7.03 12.15 13.30
N GLN A 75 -5.80 12.65 13.21
CA GLN A 75 -5.35 13.81 13.98
C GLN A 75 -6.11 15.09 13.59
N SER A 76 -6.46 15.24 12.31
CA SER A 76 -7.28 16.36 11.84
C SER A 76 -8.71 16.36 12.39
N PHE A 77 -9.24 15.20 12.80
CA PHE A 77 -10.58 15.10 13.41
C PHE A 77 -10.64 15.53 14.87
N ALA A 78 -9.49 15.56 15.55
CA ALA A 78 -9.37 15.99 16.93
C ALA A 78 -9.03 17.48 17.08
N SER A 79 -8.84 18.19 15.95
CA SER A 79 -8.48 19.62 15.88
C SER A 79 -9.71 20.51 15.73
#